data_AF-A0A2T0BNW7-F1
#
_entry.id   AF-A0A2T0BNW7-F1
#
_cell.length_a   1.000
_cell.length_b   1.000
_cell.length_c   1.000
_cell.angle_alpha   90.00
_cell.angle_beta   90.00
_cell.angle_gamma   90.00
#
_symmetry.space_group_name_H-M   'P 1'
#
loop_
_entity.id
_entity.type
_entity.pdbx_description
1 polymer ?
#
loop_
_entity_poly.entity_id
_entity_poly.type
_entity_poly.pdbx_seq_one_letter_code
_entity_poly.pdbx_strand_id
1 'polypeptide(L)' 'MNLKELCKSKGFTLTEIAKQTNTTVDYLSKLNTGRRSNPTWQTIVNIATILKVQPTEVGNSISKERKI' A
#
# COMPACT_ATOMS: atom_id res chain seq x y z
N MET A 1 -9.78 6.36 3.53
CA MET A 1 -8.73 6.51 2.52
C MET A 1 -7.95 5.23 2.48
N ASN A 2 -8.21 4.44 1.46
CA ASN A 2 -7.58 3.14 1.25
C ASN A 2 -6.22 3.33 0.56
N LEU A 3 -5.37 2.31 0.56
CA LEU A 3 -4.06 2.37 -0.09
C LEU A 3 -4.17 2.82 -1.56
N LYS A 4 -5.17 2.32 -2.28
CA LYS A 4 -5.46 2.74 -3.67
C LYS A 4 -5.71 4.24 -3.82
N GLU A 5 -6.44 4.83 -2.89
CA GLU A 5 -6.76 6.26 -2.90
C GLU A 5 -5.53 7.09 -2.53
N LEU A 6 -4.72 6.62 -1.58
CA LEU A 6 -3.44 7.23 -1.23
C LEU A 6 -2.51 7.30 -2.45
N CYS A 7 -2.39 6.19 -3.20
CA CYS A 7 -1.59 6.14 -4.42
C CYS A 7 -2.12 7.12 -5.48
N LYS A 8 -3.45 7.11 -5.73
CA LYS A 8 -4.07 8.04 -6.69
C LYS A 8 -3.86 9.49 -6.29
N SER A 9 -3.98 9.82 -5.01
CA SER A 9 -3.74 11.17 -4.49
C SER A 9 -2.29 11.64 -4.68
N LYS A 10 -1.35 10.71 -4.84
CA LYS A 10 0.06 10.98 -5.14
C LYS A 10 0.40 10.87 -6.63
N GLY A 11 -0.59 10.60 -7.49
CA GLY A 11 -0.41 10.44 -8.94
C GLY A 11 0.10 9.06 -9.36
N PHE A 12 0.14 8.07 -8.45
CA PHE A 12 0.59 6.71 -8.73
C PHE A 12 -0.57 5.74 -8.88
N THR A 13 -0.38 4.73 -9.74
CA THR A 13 -1.29 3.58 -9.80
C THR A 13 -0.76 2.42 -8.95
N LEU A 14 -1.68 1.59 -8.43
CA LEU A 14 -1.33 0.35 -7.72
C LEU A 14 -0.41 -0.55 -8.57
N THR A 15 -0.63 -0.57 -9.88
CA THR A 15 0.15 -1.35 -10.85
C THR A 15 1.59 -0.85 -10.94
N GLU A 16 1.79 0.47 -10.91
CA GLU A 16 3.12 1.07 -10.97
C GLU A 16 3.92 0.79 -9.70
N ILE A 17 3.25 0.88 -8.55
CA ILE A 17 3.85 0.57 -7.26
C ILE A 17 4.17 -0.92 -7.18
N ALA A 18 3.28 -1.79 -7.67
CA ALA A 18 3.56 -3.22 -7.76
C ALA A 18 4.86 -3.48 -8.53
N LYS A 19 4.99 -2.87 -9.72
CA LYS A 19 6.21 -2.97 -10.54
C LYS A 19 7.46 -2.44 -9.81
N GLN A 20 7.38 -1.26 -9.22
CA GLN A 20 8.49 -0.61 -8.50
C GLN A 20 8.92 -1.41 -7.25
N THR A 21 7.96 -1.99 -6.54
CA THR A 21 8.20 -2.75 -5.30
C THR A 21 8.56 -4.22 -5.55
N ASN A 22 8.61 -4.67 -6.81
CA ASN A 22 8.71 -6.08 -7.17
C ASN A 22 7.60 -6.93 -6.50
N THR A 23 6.40 -6.37 -6.37
CA THR A 23 5.22 -7.09 -5.86
C THR A 23 4.19 -7.29 -6.95
N THR A 24 3.17 -8.09 -6.67
CA THR A 24 2.03 -8.29 -7.56
C THR A 24 0.91 -7.32 -7.23
N VAL A 25 0.15 -6.89 -8.25
CA VAL A 25 -1.05 -6.06 -8.04
C VAL A 25 -2.07 -6.78 -7.15
N ASP A 26 -2.20 -8.10 -7.30
CA ASP A 26 -3.02 -8.94 -6.43
C ASP A 26 -2.56 -8.89 -4.96
N TYR A 27 -1.24 -8.90 -4.73
CA TYR A 27 -0.66 -8.74 -3.39
C TYR A 27 -1.06 -7.41 -2.76
N LEU A 28 -0.89 -6.30 -3.48
CA LEU A 28 -1.27 -4.97 -3.00
C LEU A 28 -2.79 -4.81 -2.84
N SER A 29 -3.60 -5.40 -3.72
CA SER A 29 -5.06 -5.42 -3.57
C SER A 29 -5.52 -6.20 -2.35
N LYS A 30 -4.87 -7.34 -2.05
CA LYS A 30 -5.12 -8.12 -0.81
C LYS A 30 -4.67 -7.36 0.44
N LEU A 31 -3.60 -6.58 0.31
CA LEU A 31 -3.14 -5.68 1.37
C LEU A 31 -4.18 -4.58 1.63
N ASN A 32 -4.67 -3.95 0.55
CA ASN A 32 -5.69 -2.93 0.59
C ASN A 32 -6.96 -3.48 1.25
N THR A 33 -7.53 -4.55 0.70
CA THR A 33 -8.76 -5.19 1.20
C THR A 33 -8.67 -5.90 2.56
N GLY A 34 -7.55 -5.78 3.27
CA GLY A 34 -7.35 -6.41 4.59
C GLY A 34 -7.26 -7.94 4.58
N ARG A 35 -7.43 -8.60 3.42
CA ARG A 35 -7.30 -10.05 3.23
C ARG A 35 -5.89 -10.56 3.53
N ARG A 36 -4.88 -9.69 3.47
CA ARG A 36 -3.49 -10.01 3.85
C ARG A 36 -2.94 -8.91 4.78
N SER A 37 -2.95 -9.17 6.09
CA SER A 37 -2.57 -8.22 7.14
C SER A 37 -1.08 -8.25 7.54
N ASN A 38 -0.21 -8.91 6.77
CA ASN A 38 1.21 -9.02 7.14
C ASN A 38 2.15 -8.60 5.99
N PRO A 39 2.12 -7.34 5.54
CA PRO A 39 3.23 -6.79 4.76
C PRO A 39 4.49 -6.79 5.63
N THR A 40 5.61 -7.16 5.04
CA THR A 40 6.91 -6.98 5.66
C THR A 40 7.18 -5.48 5.83
N TRP A 41 7.91 -5.10 6.88
CA TRP A 41 8.30 -3.70 7.10
C TRP A 41 9.00 -3.10 5.87
N GLN A 42 9.84 -3.88 5.20
CA GLN A 42 10.48 -3.51 3.93
C GLN A 42 9.49 -3.12 2.83
N THR A 43 8.36 -3.83 2.70
CA THR A 43 7.32 -3.50 1.72
C THR A 43 6.67 -2.16 2.04
N ILE A 44 6.36 -1.91 3.31
CA ILE A 44 5.79 -0.63 3.77
C ILE A 44 6.77 0.51 3.45
N VAL A 45 8.05 0.35 3.78
CA VAL A 45 9.09 1.35 3.52
C VAL A 45 9.29 1.59 2.02
N ASN A 46 9.29 0.55 1.19
CA ASN A 46 9.41 0.70 -0.26
C ASN A 46 8.22 1.48 -0.85
N ILE A 47 6.99 1.12 -0.46
CA ILE A 47 5.79 1.84 -0.89
C ILE A 47 5.85 3.29 -0.41
N ALA A 48 6.21 3.53 0.85
CA ALA A 48 6.32 4.86 1.42
C ALA A 48 7.36 5.73 0.70
N THR A 49 8.51 5.14 0.33
CA THR A 49 9.56 5.80 -0.44
C THR A 49 9.07 6.23 -1.82
N ILE A 50 8.33 5.34 -2.52
CA ILE A 50 7.78 5.65 -3.85
C ILE A 50 6.73 6.76 -3.76
N LEU A 51 5.82 6.68 -2.79
CA LEU A 51 4.77 7.67 -2.59
C LEU A 51 5.28 8.98 -1.96
N LYS A 52 6.54 9.02 -1.50
CA LYS A 52 7.12 10.11 -0.70
C LYS A 52 6.24 10.47 0.50
N VAL A 53 5.80 9.45 1.22
CA VAL A 53 4.96 9.55 2.44
C VAL A 53 5.63 8.82 3.59
N GLN A 54 5.09 8.96 4.80
CA GLN A 54 5.62 8.20 5.91
C GLN A 54 5.18 6.72 5.86
N PRO A 55 6.04 5.75 6.25
CA PRO A 55 5.68 4.34 6.37
C PRO A 55 4.45 4.11 7.25
N THR A 56 4.30 4.92 8.29
CA THR A 56 3.13 4.94 9.19
C THR A 56 1.83 5.32 8.48
N GLU A 57 1.85 6.24 7.51
CA GLU A 57 0.66 6.57 6.71
C GLU A 57 0.23 5.40 5.83
N VAL A 58 1.20 4.70 5.23
CA VAL A 58 0.96 3.50 4.43
C VAL A 58 0.38 2.39 5.31
N GLY A 59 1.01 2.12 6.46
CA GLY A 59 0.53 1.13 7.44
C GLY A 59 -0.88 1.44 7.98
N ASN A 60 -1.17 2.71 8.24
CA ASN A 60 -2.50 3.17 8.68
C ASN A 60 -3.56 3.00 7.58
N SER A 61 -3.20 3.26 6.32
CA SER A 61 -4.12 3.11 5.18
C SER A 61 -4.46 1.64 4.92
N ILE A 62 -3.51 0.73 5.18
CA ILE A 62 -3.71 -0.73 5.10
C ILE A 62 -4.53 -1.25 6.29
N SER A 63 -4.25 -0.75 7.51
CA SER A 63 -4.94 -1.21 8.72
C SER A 63 -6.37 -0.66 8.86
N LYS A 64 -6.69 0.49 8.25
CA LYS A 64 -8.02 1.11 8.34
C LYS A 64 -9.14 0.29 7.70
N GLU A 65 -8.87 -0.53 6.69
CA GLU A 65 -9.88 -1.43 6.09
C GLU A 65 -10.29 -2.60 7.00
N ARG A 66 -9.60 -2.81 8.14
CA ARG A 66 -9.92 -3.87 9.10
C ARG A 66 -11.08 -3.53 10.06
N LYS A 67 -11.72 -2.36 9.92
CA LYS A 67 -12.93 -2.02 10.69
C LYS A 67 -14.18 -2.60 9.99
N ILE A 68 -14.48 -3.85 10.32
CA ILE A 68 -15.86 -4.37 10.39
C ILE A 68 -16.10 -4.69 11.86
#